data_AF-A0A8J4V1C5-F1
#
_entry.id   AF-A0A8J4V1C5-F1
#
_cell.length_a   1.000
_cell.length_b   1.000
_cell.length_c   1.000
_cell.angle_alpha   90.00
_cell.angle_beta   90.00
_cell.angle_gamma   90.00
#
_symmetry.space_group_name_H-M   'P 1'
#
loop_
_entity.id
_entity.type
_entity.pdbx_description
1 polymer ?
#
loop_
_entity_poly.entity_id
_entity_poly.type
_entity_poly.pdbx_seq_one_letter_code
_entity_poly.pdbx_strand_id
1 'polypeptide(L)'
;MIEENTVVAQQCYCDPTFAHDGCNESGCLAIAIIFMVLFLIPLVVCVYRLFTLPKKSDNVWSAVSHSFIAVACVFRVIRSACLIARVESIFIMAILFLFPIGFLICSYFNTLFVWIKIIYHFNFSKLVEKIFPFLGKTMIGSQVLLMVMLIICSATYWPYWSTNLILGFFILYGALGFAIFGKMIWSEYKDLSNKDCGVFSQNTHNKIQRVTKLSAAAIIVTFCTFMVIIWSFIQQPLSMKNLLAFNFVGRAIEVSWMTSMLLVLSPSLQTGANNTASQVSKGSHLDDLSDSSIDIEEPESSGPTQVGVTASSPNKEEPACSGTAEI
;
A
#
# COMPACT_ATOMS: atom_id res chain seq x y z
N MET A 1 -44.23 4.77 53.89
CA MET A 1 -42.81 4.75 53.49
C MET A 1 -42.76 4.24 52.07
N ILE A 2 -42.57 5.14 51.12
CA ILE A 2 -42.32 4.78 49.73
C ILE A 2 -40.81 4.61 49.67
N GLU A 3 -40.37 3.38 49.47
CA GLU A 3 -38.97 3.05 49.24
C GLU A 3 -38.58 3.67 47.89
N GLU A 4 -37.94 4.83 47.95
CA GLU A 4 -37.32 5.48 46.81
C GLU A 4 -36.14 4.59 46.41
N ASN A 5 -36.42 3.64 45.51
CA ASN A 5 -35.39 2.86 44.83
C ASN A 5 -34.52 3.85 44.05
N THR A 6 -33.46 4.33 44.67
CA THR A 6 -32.35 5.00 44.01
C THR A 6 -31.73 3.98 43.06
N VAL A 7 -32.25 3.94 41.83
CA VAL A 7 -31.62 3.26 40.71
C VAL A 7 -30.26 3.93 40.59
N VAL A 8 -29.23 3.25 41.09
CA VAL A 8 -27.84 3.65 40.88
C VAL A 8 -27.69 3.78 39.37
N ALA A 9 -27.61 5.03 38.88
CA ALA A 9 -27.51 5.32 37.46
C ALA A 9 -26.26 4.58 36.95
N GLN A 10 -26.47 3.47 36.26
CA GLN A 10 -25.39 2.64 35.76
C GLN A 10 -24.57 3.51 34.80
N GLN A 11 -23.35 3.88 35.21
CA GLN A 11 -22.43 4.65 34.38
C GLN A 11 -22.16 3.84 33.12
N CYS A 12 -22.71 4.30 31.99
CA CYS A 12 -22.52 3.64 30.73
C CYS A 12 -21.16 4.02 30.15
N TYR A 13 -20.27 3.04 30.00
CA TYR A 13 -18.99 3.27 29.35
C TYR A 13 -19.06 2.86 27.87
N CYS A 14 -18.97 3.86 27.00
CA CYS A 14 -18.76 3.72 25.56
C CYS A 14 -17.66 4.70 25.14
N ASP A 15 -17.26 4.66 23.86
CA ASP A 15 -16.12 5.44 23.37
C ASP A 15 -16.23 6.94 23.72
N PRO A 16 -15.38 7.45 24.65
CA PRO A 16 -15.56 8.78 25.23
C PRO A 16 -15.23 9.91 24.25
N THR A 17 -14.75 9.59 23.04
CA THR A 17 -14.51 10.59 22.00
C THR A 17 -15.79 11.08 21.32
N PHE A 18 -16.94 10.42 21.55
CA PHE A 18 -18.21 10.78 20.91
C PHE A 18 -19.28 11.16 21.94
N ALA A 19 -19.93 12.31 21.73
CA ALA A 19 -21.14 12.67 22.46
C ALA A 19 -22.30 11.79 21.98
N HIS A 20 -22.98 11.11 22.92
CA HIS A 20 -24.02 10.15 22.60
C HIS A 20 -25.10 10.06 23.67
N ASP A 21 -26.30 9.68 23.24
CA ASP A 21 -27.46 9.47 24.11
C ASP A 21 -27.83 7.98 24.18
N GLY A 22 -28.11 7.50 25.40
CA GLY A 22 -28.51 6.12 25.69
C GLY A 22 -27.35 5.22 26.16
N CYS A 23 -27.66 3.95 26.43
CA CYS A 23 -26.67 2.99 26.91
C CYS A 23 -26.75 1.63 26.19
N ASN A 24 -25.60 1.16 25.69
CA ASN A 24 -25.42 -0.20 25.18
C ASN A 24 -23.95 -0.61 25.32
N GLU A 25 -23.53 -0.79 26.57
CA GLU A 25 -22.16 -1.13 26.91
C GLU A 25 -21.72 -2.45 26.25
N SER A 26 -22.58 -3.47 26.25
CA SER A 26 -22.30 -4.77 25.62
C SER A 26 -21.96 -4.62 24.12
N GLY A 27 -22.67 -3.74 23.40
CA GLY A 27 -22.38 -3.43 22.01
C GLY A 27 -21.03 -2.74 21.83
N CYS A 28 -20.72 -1.75 22.66
CA CYS A 28 -19.45 -1.03 22.63
C CYS A 28 -18.27 -1.97 22.92
N LEU A 29 -18.40 -2.85 23.93
CA LEU A 29 -17.40 -3.85 24.29
C LEU A 29 -17.20 -4.89 23.17
N ALA A 30 -18.28 -5.41 22.60
CA ALA A 30 -18.20 -6.38 21.49
C ALA A 30 -17.46 -5.79 20.28
N ILE A 31 -17.78 -4.54 19.89
CA ILE A 31 -17.08 -3.84 18.80
C ILE A 31 -15.59 -3.65 19.15
N ALA A 32 -15.26 -3.28 20.38
CA ALA A 32 -13.86 -3.12 20.79
C ALA A 32 -13.07 -4.43 20.64
N ILE A 33 -13.62 -5.56 21.11
CA ILE A 33 -12.98 -6.88 21.03
C ILE A 33 -12.83 -7.33 19.58
N ILE A 34 -13.90 -7.26 18.78
CA ILE A 34 -13.86 -7.68 17.36
C ILE A 34 -12.79 -6.91 16.60
N PHE A 35 -12.77 -5.58 16.74
CA PHE A 35 -11.80 -4.77 16.01
C PHE A 35 -10.39 -4.88 16.57
N MET A 36 -10.20 -5.17 17.86
CA MET A 36 -8.88 -5.52 18.38
C MET A 36 -8.28 -6.70 17.59
N VAL A 37 -9.04 -7.77 17.41
CA VAL A 37 -8.61 -8.95 16.64
C VAL A 37 -8.39 -8.59 15.16
N LEU A 38 -9.32 -7.84 14.54
CA LEU A 38 -9.19 -7.46 13.14
C LEU A 38 -8.00 -6.53 12.85
N PHE A 39 -7.58 -5.68 13.80
CA PHE A 39 -6.38 -4.85 13.66
C PHE A 39 -5.08 -5.61 13.93
N LEU A 40 -5.12 -6.72 14.69
CA LEU A 40 -3.95 -7.58 14.90
C LEU A 40 -3.52 -8.29 13.59
N ILE A 41 -4.47 -8.68 12.74
CA ILE A 41 -4.17 -9.36 11.47
C ILE A 41 -3.25 -8.50 10.57
N PRO A 42 -3.62 -7.27 10.16
CA PRO A 42 -2.75 -6.43 9.34
C PRO A 42 -1.47 -6.05 10.08
N LEU A 43 -1.47 -5.93 11.42
CA LEU A 43 -0.26 -5.68 12.20
C LEU A 43 0.76 -6.82 12.03
N VAL A 44 0.34 -8.07 12.22
CA VAL A 44 1.24 -9.24 12.05
C VAL A 44 1.76 -9.31 10.62
N VAL A 45 0.91 -9.07 9.62
CA VAL A 45 1.33 -9.03 8.20
C VAL A 45 2.35 -7.92 7.95
N CYS A 46 2.15 -6.72 8.51
CA CYS A 46 3.10 -5.61 8.38
C CYS A 46 4.45 -5.96 8.99
N VAL A 47 4.46 -6.49 10.22
CA VAL A 47 5.68 -6.87 10.94
C VAL A 47 6.44 -7.95 10.18
N TYR A 48 5.75 -9.01 9.74
CA TYR A 48 6.35 -10.06 8.92
C TYR A 48 7.00 -9.51 7.64
N ARG A 49 6.31 -8.59 6.95
CA ARG A 49 6.84 -7.97 5.72
C ARG A 49 8.02 -7.04 5.98
N LEU A 50 8.00 -6.27 7.06
CA LEU A 50 9.12 -5.42 7.46
C LEU A 50 10.38 -6.24 7.70
N PHE A 51 10.27 -7.43 8.29
CA PHE A 51 11.41 -8.32 8.52
C PHE A 51 11.88 -9.08 7.28
N THR A 52 10.99 -9.37 6.33
CA THR A 52 11.32 -10.12 5.10
C THR A 52 11.72 -9.24 3.92
N LEU A 53 11.42 -7.93 3.97
CA LEU A 53 11.83 -6.98 2.95
C LEU A 53 13.37 -6.89 2.87
N PRO A 54 13.98 -7.13 1.70
CA PRO A 54 15.42 -7.04 1.58
C PRO A 54 15.88 -5.60 1.80
N LYS A 55 16.97 -5.43 2.56
CA LYS A 55 17.61 -4.14 2.90
C LYS A 55 18.30 -3.50 1.69
N LYS A 56 17.56 -3.28 0.60
CA LYS A 56 17.99 -2.53 -0.58
C LYS A 56 17.42 -1.11 -0.51
N SER A 57 18.18 -0.12 -0.98
CA SER A 57 17.78 1.29 -1.02
C SER A 57 16.46 1.51 -1.76
N ASP A 58 16.15 0.68 -2.75
CA ASP A 58 14.89 0.77 -3.51
C ASP A 58 13.63 0.46 -2.69
N ASN A 59 13.77 -0.30 -1.60
CA ASN A 59 12.65 -0.73 -0.77
C ASN A 59 12.36 0.20 0.41
N VAL A 60 13.15 1.27 0.60
CA VAL A 60 13.02 2.18 1.74
C VAL A 60 11.60 2.74 1.85
N TRP A 61 11.03 3.19 0.74
CA TRP A 61 9.66 3.75 0.71
C TRP A 61 8.59 2.71 1.03
N SER A 62 8.77 1.47 0.56
CA SER A 62 7.89 0.35 0.92
C SER A 62 7.96 0.07 2.41
N ALA A 63 9.16 0.06 3.00
CA ALA A 63 9.36 -0.12 4.44
C ALA A 63 8.75 1.01 5.28
N VAL A 64 8.88 2.27 4.84
CA VAL A 64 8.25 3.42 5.51
C VAL A 64 6.72 3.28 5.49
N SER A 65 6.10 2.93 4.36
CA SER A 65 4.66 2.71 4.29
C SER A 65 4.18 1.59 5.22
N HIS A 66 4.89 0.45 5.25
CA HIS A 66 4.56 -0.65 6.16
C HIS A 66 4.75 -0.24 7.64
N SER A 67 5.74 0.60 7.94
CA SER A 67 5.96 1.12 9.30
C SER A 67 4.80 2.03 9.73
N PHE A 68 4.32 2.92 8.86
CA PHE A 68 3.15 3.75 9.16
C PHE A 68 1.87 2.92 9.37
N ILE A 69 1.65 1.88 8.56
CA ILE A 69 0.51 0.97 8.76
C ILE A 69 0.66 0.23 10.09
N ALA A 70 1.84 -0.30 10.39
CA ALA A 70 2.10 -1.00 11.66
C ALA A 70 1.84 -0.08 12.87
N VAL A 71 2.36 1.15 12.83
CA VAL A 71 2.09 2.16 13.88
C VAL A 71 0.59 2.43 13.98
N ALA A 72 -0.11 2.67 12.87
CA ALA A 72 -1.56 2.86 12.90
C ALA A 72 -2.30 1.67 13.54
N CYS A 73 -1.94 0.42 13.19
CA CYS A 73 -2.53 -0.77 13.81
C CYS A 73 -2.24 -0.84 15.32
N VAL A 74 -1.02 -0.51 15.76
CA VAL A 74 -0.67 -0.46 17.19
C VAL A 74 -1.54 0.54 17.94
N PHE A 75 -1.69 1.77 17.42
CA PHE A 75 -2.56 2.77 18.01
C PHE A 75 -4.02 2.27 18.12
N ARG A 76 -4.52 1.57 17.11
CA ARG A 76 -5.88 0.99 17.14
C ARG A 76 -6.04 -0.16 18.12
N VAL A 77 -5.05 -1.05 18.23
CA VAL A 77 -5.05 -2.12 19.24
C VAL A 77 -5.02 -1.53 20.65
N ILE A 78 -4.16 -0.53 20.90
CA ILE A 78 -4.10 0.18 22.18
C ILE A 78 -5.44 0.86 22.48
N ARG A 79 -6.06 1.52 21.49
CA ARG A 79 -7.40 2.12 21.64
C ARG A 79 -8.43 1.08 22.07
N SER A 80 -8.48 -0.06 21.37
CA SER A 80 -9.42 -1.12 21.72
C SER A 80 -9.16 -1.67 23.13
N ALA A 81 -7.91 -1.82 23.53
CA ALA A 81 -7.54 -2.21 24.89
C ALA A 81 -7.99 -1.17 25.93
N CYS A 82 -7.82 0.13 25.66
CA CYS A 82 -8.30 1.20 26.52
C CYS A 82 -9.84 1.19 26.66
N LEU A 83 -10.57 0.89 25.59
CA LEU A 83 -12.03 0.73 25.63
C LEU A 83 -12.46 -0.47 26.49
N ILE A 84 -11.75 -1.60 26.39
CA ILE A 84 -12.01 -2.78 27.22
C ILE A 84 -11.68 -2.48 28.69
N ALA A 85 -10.60 -1.75 28.95
CA ALA A 85 -10.16 -1.36 30.28
C ALA A 85 -10.90 -0.14 30.87
N ARG A 86 -11.91 0.38 30.16
CA ARG A 86 -12.72 1.53 30.57
C ARG A 86 -11.94 2.80 30.89
N VAL A 87 -10.94 3.14 30.07
CA VAL A 87 -10.13 4.35 30.27
C VAL A 87 -10.95 5.61 29.94
N GLU A 88 -11.08 6.51 30.91
CA GLU A 88 -11.92 7.73 30.78
C GLU A 88 -11.17 8.95 30.22
N SER A 89 -9.86 8.84 29.99
CA SER A 89 -9.06 9.96 29.48
C SER A 89 -9.42 10.31 28.04
N ILE A 90 -10.25 11.35 27.87
CA ILE A 90 -10.68 11.87 26.56
C ILE A 90 -9.47 12.23 25.69
N PHE A 91 -8.42 12.82 26.28
CA PHE A 91 -7.22 13.22 25.55
C PHE A 91 -6.47 12.03 24.93
N ILE A 92 -6.18 10.99 25.73
CA ILE A 92 -5.51 9.79 25.24
C ILE A 92 -6.36 9.13 24.16
N MET A 93 -7.67 9.03 24.39
CA MET A 93 -8.59 8.46 23.42
C MET A 93 -8.65 9.30 22.13
N ALA A 94 -8.64 10.63 22.18
CA ALA A 94 -8.62 11.47 20.99
C ALA A 94 -7.34 11.26 20.17
N ILE A 95 -6.17 11.17 20.81
CA ILE A 95 -4.89 10.87 20.15
C ILE A 95 -4.94 9.49 19.48
N LEU A 96 -5.38 8.47 20.22
CA LEU A 96 -5.53 7.10 19.73
C LEU A 96 -6.59 6.98 18.63
N PHE A 97 -7.46 7.97 18.45
CA PHE A 97 -8.40 8.06 17.35
C PHE A 97 -7.80 8.75 16.11
N LEU A 98 -7.16 9.91 16.28
CA LEU A 98 -6.73 10.80 15.20
C LEU A 98 -5.41 10.36 14.53
N PHE A 99 -4.39 10.05 15.33
CA PHE A 99 -3.06 9.72 14.80
C PHE A 99 -3.04 8.51 13.87
N PRO A 100 -3.69 7.37 14.16
CA PRO A 100 -3.72 6.26 13.21
C PRO A 100 -4.30 6.66 11.85
N ILE A 101 -5.32 7.52 11.79
CA ILE A 101 -5.87 8.03 10.51
C ILE A 101 -4.81 8.85 9.76
N GLY A 102 -4.09 9.73 10.47
CA GLY A 102 -2.96 10.49 9.91
C GLY A 102 -1.87 9.60 9.31
N PHE A 103 -1.46 8.57 10.05
CA PHE A 103 -0.48 7.59 9.56
C PHE A 103 -0.98 6.81 8.34
N LEU A 104 -2.27 6.47 8.28
CA LEU A 104 -2.85 5.83 7.10
C LEU A 104 -2.83 6.73 5.88
N ILE A 105 -3.22 8.01 6.03
CA ILE A 105 -3.12 9.00 4.94
C ILE A 105 -1.66 9.16 4.50
N CYS A 106 -0.71 9.21 5.44
CA CYS A 106 0.71 9.32 5.10
C CYS A 106 1.22 8.08 4.36
N SER A 107 0.85 6.89 4.83
CA SER A 107 1.15 5.65 4.12
C SER A 107 0.54 5.65 2.72
N TYR A 108 -0.65 6.23 2.57
CA TYR A 108 -1.37 6.29 1.30
C TYR A 108 -0.64 7.19 0.30
N PHE A 109 -0.13 8.34 0.73
CA PHE A 109 0.77 9.17 -0.08
C PHE A 109 2.10 8.49 -0.41
N ASN A 110 2.69 7.73 0.52
CA ASN A 110 3.89 6.95 0.21
C ASN A 110 3.62 5.83 -0.79
N THR A 111 2.43 5.23 -0.74
CA THR A 111 2.01 4.23 -1.73
C THR A 111 1.90 4.86 -3.11
N LEU A 112 1.29 6.06 -3.23
CA LEU A 112 1.33 6.83 -4.48
C LEU A 112 2.76 7.03 -4.98
N PHE A 113 3.65 7.45 -4.08
CA PHE A 113 5.05 7.70 -4.42
C PHE A 113 5.75 6.45 -4.97
N VAL A 114 5.58 5.29 -4.31
CA VAL A 114 6.13 4.01 -4.78
C VAL A 114 5.60 3.68 -6.17
N TRP A 115 4.32 3.93 -6.43
CA TRP A 115 3.72 3.69 -7.74
C TRP A 115 4.31 4.58 -8.82
N ILE A 116 4.47 5.87 -8.55
CA ILE A 116 5.10 6.83 -9.46
C ILE A 116 6.50 6.33 -9.84
N LYS A 117 7.26 5.78 -8.88
CA LYS A 117 8.59 5.19 -9.15
C LYS A 117 8.52 3.92 -10.01
N ILE A 118 7.57 3.02 -9.75
CA ILE A 118 7.38 1.80 -10.56
C ILE A 118 7.02 2.18 -12.00
N ILE A 119 6.13 3.15 -12.16
CA ILE A 119 5.68 3.68 -13.45
C ILE A 119 6.85 4.32 -14.20
N TYR A 120 7.71 5.09 -13.53
CA TYR A 120 8.87 5.73 -14.15
C TYR A 120 9.79 4.75 -14.88
N HIS A 121 9.85 3.48 -14.45
CA HIS A 121 10.63 2.45 -15.14
C HIS A 121 10.04 1.98 -16.49
N PHE A 122 8.79 2.28 -16.80
CA PHE A 122 8.14 1.93 -18.07
C PHE A 122 8.16 3.11 -19.05
N ASN A 123 9.33 3.55 -19.52
CA ASN A 123 9.55 4.50 -20.63
C ASN A 123 8.35 5.38 -21.05
N PHE A 124 7.81 6.20 -20.13
CA PHE A 124 6.67 7.07 -20.40
C PHE A 124 7.09 8.33 -21.16
N SER A 125 6.10 9.08 -21.67
CA SER A 125 6.29 10.39 -22.30
C SER A 125 7.17 11.34 -21.46
N LYS A 126 8.00 12.16 -22.15
CA LYS A 126 8.90 13.18 -21.55
C LYS A 126 8.18 14.14 -20.59
N LEU A 127 6.88 14.37 -20.78
CA LEU A 127 6.08 15.22 -19.91
C LEU A 127 5.91 14.61 -18.50
N VAL A 128 5.70 13.30 -18.44
CA VAL A 128 5.51 12.54 -17.19
C VAL A 128 6.79 12.56 -16.36
N GLU A 129 7.93 12.36 -17.01
CA GLU A 129 9.27 12.42 -16.40
C GLU A 129 9.55 13.77 -15.70
N LYS A 130 9.09 14.89 -16.26
CA LYS A 130 9.28 16.22 -15.67
C LYS A 130 8.38 16.47 -14.44
N ILE A 131 7.15 15.94 -14.46
CA ILE A 131 6.15 16.20 -13.40
C ILE A 131 6.40 15.33 -12.16
N PHE A 132 6.89 14.10 -12.34
CA PHE A 132 7.09 13.12 -11.28
C PHE A 132 8.00 13.56 -10.12
N PRO A 133 9.19 14.15 -10.34
CA PRO A 133 10.04 14.58 -9.23
C PRO A 133 9.40 15.72 -8.42
N PHE A 134 8.63 16.59 -9.07
CA PHE A 134 7.91 17.67 -8.39
C PHE A 134 6.80 17.09 -7.50
N LEU A 135 6.00 16.19 -8.05
CA LEU A 135 4.92 15.53 -7.34
C LEU A 135 5.42 14.73 -6.13
N GLY A 136 6.54 14.02 -6.26
CA GLY A 136 7.14 13.29 -5.15
C GLY A 136 7.50 14.18 -3.97
N LYS A 137 8.10 15.36 -4.24
CA LYS A 137 8.39 16.35 -3.20
C LYS A 137 7.12 16.89 -2.54
N THR A 138 6.08 17.15 -3.33
CA THR A 138 4.78 17.61 -2.82
C THR A 138 4.12 16.56 -1.92
N MET A 139 4.21 15.27 -2.26
CA MET A 139 3.66 14.17 -1.45
C MET A 139 4.40 13.98 -0.12
N ILE A 140 5.72 14.23 -0.08
CA ILE A 140 6.47 14.18 1.19
C ILE A 140 6.14 15.42 2.03
N GLY A 141 6.10 16.60 1.41
CA GLY A 141 5.73 17.84 2.07
C GLY A 141 4.32 17.80 2.67
N SER A 142 3.35 17.20 1.95
CA SER A 142 1.98 17.03 2.42
C SER A 142 1.89 16.10 3.65
N GLN A 143 2.70 15.05 3.72
CA GLN A 143 2.77 14.16 4.89
C GLN A 143 3.28 14.89 6.13
N VAL A 144 4.39 15.61 6.00
CA VAL A 144 4.97 16.40 7.10
C VAL A 144 3.96 17.46 7.56
N LEU A 145 3.34 18.17 6.62
CA LEU A 145 2.31 19.17 6.91
C LEU A 145 1.12 18.56 7.66
N LEU A 146 0.60 17.41 7.20
CA LEU A 146 -0.51 16.72 7.87
C LEU A 146 -0.14 16.33 9.30
N MET A 147 1.03 15.73 9.52
CA MET A 147 1.45 15.31 10.86
C MET A 147 1.63 16.49 11.81
N VAL A 148 2.21 17.60 11.35
CA VAL A 148 2.32 18.85 12.13
C VAL A 148 0.93 19.39 12.48
N MET A 149 0.02 19.46 11.52
CA MET A 149 -1.34 19.93 11.76
C MET A 149 -2.09 19.04 12.77
N LEU A 150 -1.93 17.71 12.70
CA LEU A 150 -2.53 16.79 13.66
C LEU A 150 -1.96 16.95 15.07
N ILE A 151 -0.66 17.16 15.20
CA ILE A 151 -0.02 17.45 16.50
C ILE A 151 -0.58 18.75 17.09
N ILE A 152 -0.65 19.82 16.29
CA ILE A 152 -1.21 21.11 16.74
C ILE A 152 -2.68 20.93 17.15
N CYS A 153 -3.51 20.32 16.30
CA CYS A 153 -4.93 20.10 16.60
C CYS A 153 -5.15 19.31 17.90
N SER A 154 -4.31 18.29 18.13
CA SER A 154 -4.38 17.46 19.33
C SER A 154 -3.91 18.22 20.58
N ALA A 155 -2.89 19.08 20.47
CA ALA A 155 -2.39 19.89 21.57
C ALA A 155 -3.35 21.04 21.95
N THR A 156 -4.06 21.62 20.98
CA THR A 156 -4.96 22.77 21.19
C THR A 156 -6.41 22.37 21.45
N TYR A 157 -6.73 21.07 21.55
CA TYR A 157 -8.10 20.55 21.71
C TYR A 157 -9.07 21.16 20.69
N TRP A 158 -8.68 21.16 19.41
CA TRP A 158 -9.51 21.75 18.38
C TRP A 158 -10.87 21.05 18.24
N PRO A 159 -11.92 21.79 17.86
CA PRO A 159 -13.24 21.20 17.64
C PRO A 159 -13.17 20.16 16.53
N TYR A 160 -13.98 19.11 16.67
CA TYR A 160 -13.98 17.97 15.74
C TYR A 160 -14.22 18.39 14.28
N TRP A 161 -14.95 19.49 14.06
CA TRP A 161 -15.18 20.03 12.72
C TRP A 161 -13.87 20.38 12.00
N SER A 162 -12.94 21.01 12.71
CA SER A 162 -11.65 21.43 12.14
C SER A 162 -10.76 20.23 11.85
N THR A 163 -10.71 19.24 12.74
CA THR A 163 -9.94 18.01 12.51
C THR A 163 -10.49 17.24 11.31
N ASN A 164 -11.81 17.13 11.19
CA ASN A 164 -12.46 16.45 10.08
C ASN A 164 -12.26 17.19 8.76
N LEU A 165 -12.25 18.53 8.76
CA LEU A 165 -11.97 19.33 7.56
C LEU A 165 -10.53 19.09 7.08
N ILE A 166 -9.56 19.10 7.99
CA ILE A 166 -8.15 18.81 7.66
C ILE A 166 -8.04 17.39 7.08
N LEU A 167 -8.55 16.38 7.79
CA LEU A 167 -8.48 14.99 7.33
C LEU A 167 -9.20 14.81 5.98
N GLY A 168 -10.39 15.39 5.83
CA GLY A 168 -11.17 15.36 4.59
C GLY A 168 -10.43 16.00 3.43
N PHE A 169 -9.77 17.14 3.65
CA PHE A 169 -8.97 17.81 2.62
C PHE A 169 -7.82 16.92 2.13
N PHE A 170 -7.03 16.34 3.04
CA PHE A 170 -5.90 15.48 2.66
C PHE A 170 -6.36 14.17 2.00
N ILE A 171 -7.47 13.58 2.46
CA ILE A 171 -8.05 12.39 1.83
C ILE A 171 -8.55 12.70 0.42
N LEU A 172 -9.28 13.81 0.23
CA LEU A 172 -9.77 14.22 -1.07
C LEU A 172 -8.61 14.54 -2.02
N TYR A 173 -7.59 15.26 -1.54
CA TYR A 173 -6.36 15.53 -2.28
C TYR A 173 -5.69 14.23 -2.76
N GLY A 174 -5.56 13.23 -1.88
CA GLY A 174 -5.02 11.93 -2.23
C GLY A 174 -5.88 11.13 -3.19
N ALA A 175 -7.20 11.15 -3.02
CA ALA A 175 -8.15 10.48 -3.90
C ALA A 175 -8.10 11.05 -5.32
N LEU A 176 -8.08 12.37 -5.45
CA LEU A 176 -7.91 13.05 -6.75
C LEU A 176 -6.56 12.69 -7.38
N GLY A 177 -5.49 12.67 -6.60
CA GLY A 177 -4.18 12.21 -7.06
C GLY A 177 -4.24 10.80 -7.65
N PHE A 178 -4.76 9.83 -6.90
CA PHE A 178 -4.93 8.45 -7.38
C PHE A 178 -5.81 8.34 -8.62
N ALA A 179 -6.91 9.09 -8.70
CA ALA A 179 -7.79 9.07 -9.86
C ALA A 179 -7.06 9.59 -11.12
N ILE A 180 -6.29 10.67 -10.99
CA ILE A 180 -5.49 11.23 -12.09
C ILE A 180 -4.40 10.26 -12.51
N PHE A 181 -3.61 9.72 -11.58
CA PHE A 181 -2.56 8.74 -11.91
C PHE A 181 -3.14 7.47 -12.50
N GLY A 182 -4.21 6.94 -11.91
CA GLY A 182 -4.90 5.76 -12.40
C GLY A 182 -5.38 5.94 -13.84
N LYS A 183 -6.00 7.09 -14.16
CA LYS A 183 -6.45 7.41 -15.51
C LYS A 183 -5.28 7.52 -16.49
N MET A 184 -4.20 8.19 -16.10
CA MET A 184 -3.01 8.36 -16.93
C MET A 184 -2.36 7.01 -17.27
N ILE A 185 -2.15 6.16 -16.26
CA ILE A 185 -1.60 4.81 -16.43
C ILE A 185 -2.51 3.97 -17.33
N TRP A 186 -3.83 4.02 -17.10
CA TRP A 186 -4.79 3.25 -17.88
C TRP A 186 -4.81 3.66 -19.36
N SER A 187 -4.72 4.96 -19.64
CA SER A 187 -4.69 5.48 -21.00
C SER A 187 -3.48 4.97 -21.77
N GLU A 188 -2.30 5.06 -21.17
CA GLU A 188 -1.04 4.60 -21.77
C GLU A 188 -0.98 3.08 -21.90
N TYR A 189 -1.48 2.37 -20.89
CA TYR A 189 -1.62 0.92 -20.95
C TYR A 189 -2.50 0.48 -22.12
N LYS A 190 -3.63 1.15 -22.33
CA LYS A 190 -4.56 0.85 -23.42
C LYS A 190 -3.93 1.13 -24.80
N ASP A 191 -3.15 2.21 -24.92
CA ASP A 191 -2.45 2.52 -26.16
C ASP A 191 -1.38 1.46 -26.48
N LEU A 192 -0.59 1.06 -25.47
CA LEU A 192 0.41 0.00 -25.62
C LEU A 192 -0.22 -1.37 -25.89
N SER A 193 -1.34 -1.71 -25.27
CA SER A 193 -2.00 -3.00 -25.48
C SER A 193 -2.62 -3.15 -26.87
N ASN A 194 -2.98 -2.04 -27.52
CA ASN A 194 -3.54 -2.07 -28.87
C ASN A 194 -2.45 -2.17 -29.95
N LYS A 195 -1.20 -1.85 -29.60
CA LYS A 195 -0.04 -1.92 -30.49
C LYS A 195 0.57 -3.32 -30.35
N ASP A 196 -0.06 -4.32 -30.98
CA ASP A 196 0.33 -5.73 -31.02
C ASP A 196 1.69 -6.00 -31.73
N CYS A 197 2.75 -5.24 -31.44
CA CYS A 197 4.09 -5.47 -32.00
C CYS A 197 4.82 -6.66 -31.33
N GLY A 198 4.13 -7.58 -30.65
CA GLY A 198 4.75 -8.79 -30.05
C GLY A 198 5.70 -8.56 -28.87
N VAL A 199 6.01 -7.31 -28.51
CA VAL A 199 6.96 -6.95 -27.43
C VAL A 199 6.33 -7.11 -26.03
N PHE A 200 5.00 -7.15 -25.92
CA PHE A 200 4.33 -7.30 -24.63
C PHE A 200 4.07 -8.77 -24.28
N SER A 201 4.82 -9.30 -23.31
CA SER A 201 4.53 -10.62 -22.76
C SER A 201 3.17 -10.64 -22.05
N GLN A 202 2.42 -11.74 -22.21
CA GLN A 202 1.15 -11.99 -21.50
C GLN A 202 1.28 -11.81 -19.97
N ASN A 203 2.48 -12.08 -19.43
CA ASN A 203 2.80 -11.90 -18.02
C ASN A 203 2.77 -10.42 -17.60
N THR A 204 3.24 -9.49 -18.45
CA THR A 204 3.20 -8.05 -18.16
C THR A 204 1.77 -7.54 -18.15
N HIS A 205 0.95 -7.98 -19.12
CA HIS A 205 -0.48 -7.65 -19.19
C HIS A 205 -1.23 -8.07 -17.91
N ASN A 206 -1.05 -9.33 -17.48
CA ASN A 206 -1.67 -9.85 -16.25
C ASN A 206 -1.22 -9.08 -14.99
N LYS A 207 0.05 -8.69 -14.92
CA LYS A 207 0.57 -7.88 -13.81
C LYS A 207 -0.08 -6.50 -13.76
N ILE A 208 -0.10 -5.78 -14.88
CA ILE A 208 -0.70 -4.44 -14.93
C ILE A 208 -2.19 -4.50 -14.62
N GLN A 209 -2.92 -5.49 -15.16
CA GLN A 209 -4.33 -5.67 -14.84
C GLN A 209 -4.57 -5.91 -13.34
N ARG A 210 -3.73 -6.73 -12.69
CA ARG A 210 -3.82 -6.97 -11.24
C ARG A 210 -3.55 -5.71 -10.44
N VAL A 211 -2.53 -4.97 -10.81
CA VAL A 211 -2.16 -3.67 -10.22
C VAL A 211 -3.33 -2.70 -10.33
N THR A 212 -3.91 -2.52 -11.52
CA THR A 212 -5.08 -1.65 -11.75
C THR A 212 -6.32 -2.07 -10.95
N LYS A 213 -6.59 -3.37 -10.81
CA LYS A 213 -7.70 -3.85 -9.97
C LYS A 213 -7.49 -3.51 -8.50
N LEU A 214 -6.26 -3.63 -8.01
CA LEU A 214 -5.91 -3.30 -6.63
C LEU A 214 -5.98 -1.79 -6.37
N SER A 215 -5.56 -0.94 -7.32
CA SER A 215 -5.71 0.51 -7.16
C SER A 215 -7.17 0.95 -7.17
N ALA A 216 -8.02 0.36 -8.03
CA ALA A 216 -9.44 0.63 -8.02
C ALA A 216 -10.08 0.34 -6.65
N ALA A 217 -9.71 -0.77 -6.01
CA ALA A 217 -10.16 -1.09 -4.67
C ALA A 217 -9.70 -0.05 -3.63
N ALA A 218 -8.44 0.38 -3.68
CA ALA A 218 -7.92 1.42 -2.78
C ALA A 218 -8.66 2.77 -2.95
N ILE A 219 -9.00 3.14 -4.19
CA ILE A 219 -9.78 4.35 -4.49
C ILE A 219 -11.18 4.26 -3.88
N ILE A 220 -11.88 3.15 -4.08
CA ILE A 220 -13.23 2.92 -3.52
C ILE A 220 -13.19 3.05 -1.99
N VAL A 221 -12.22 2.39 -1.34
CA VAL A 221 -12.09 2.45 0.12
C VAL A 221 -11.78 3.87 0.61
N THR A 222 -10.99 4.64 -0.14
CA THR A 222 -10.70 6.05 0.17
C THR A 222 -11.96 6.91 0.07
N PHE A 223 -12.80 6.71 -0.96
CA PHE A 223 -14.10 7.37 -1.05
C PHE A 223 -15.04 6.98 0.09
N CYS A 224 -15.10 5.70 0.46
CA CYS A 224 -15.87 5.26 1.64
C CYS A 224 -15.38 5.95 2.91
N THR A 225 -14.07 6.10 3.09
CA THR A 225 -13.48 6.81 4.23
C THR A 225 -13.89 8.28 4.24
N PHE A 226 -13.86 8.94 3.08
CA PHE A 226 -14.35 10.31 2.94
C PHE A 226 -15.84 10.44 3.31
N MET A 227 -16.67 9.48 2.92
CA MET A 227 -18.09 9.45 3.30
C MET A 227 -18.30 9.28 4.81
N VAL A 228 -17.45 8.52 5.51
CA VAL A 228 -17.47 8.43 6.98
C VAL A 228 -17.11 9.76 7.62
N ILE A 229 -16.15 10.50 7.05
CA ILE A 229 -15.83 11.85 7.51
C ILE A 229 -17.01 12.78 7.31
N ILE A 230 -17.68 12.72 6.16
CA ILE A 230 -18.91 13.48 5.91
C ILE A 230 -19.99 13.12 6.94
N TRP A 231 -20.21 11.82 7.19
CA TRP A 231 -21.18 11.35 8.16
C TRP A 231 -20.91 11.93 9.56
N SER A 232 -19.64 12.04 9.97
CA SER A 232 -19.27 12.61 11.27
C SER A 232 -19.67 14.09 11.46
N PHE A 233 -20.00 14.82 10.39
CA PHE A 233 -20.51 16.18 10.46
C PHE A 233 -22.03 16.28 10.65
N ILE A 234 -22.81 15.26 10.26
CA ILE A 234 -24.26 15.41 10.08
C ILE A 234 -25.04 15.27 11.39
N GLN A 235 -24.55 14.49 12.37
CA GLN A 235 -25.32 14.20 13.59
C GLN A 235 -24.45 14.23 14.84
N GLN A 236 -24.66 15.25 15.69
CA GLN A 236 -24.27 15.22 17.10
C GLN A 236 -25.38 15.85 17.97
N PRO A 237 -25.72 15.27 19.14
CA PRO A 237 -25.25 13.98 19.66
C PRO A 237 -25.77 12.78 18.85
N LEU A 238 -25.02 11.67 18.85
CA LEU A 238 -25.42 10.44 18.15
C LEU A 238 -26.33 9.59 19.05
N SER A 239 -27.45 9.10 18.50
CA SER A 239 -28.20 8.03 19.17
C SER A 239 -27.31 6.79 19.33
N MET A 240 -27.48 6.02 20.41
CA MET A 240 -26.66 4.82 20.66
C MET A 240 -26.62 3.84 19.46
N LYS A 241 -27.73 3.67 18.73
CA LYS A 241 -27.77 2.84 17.51
C LYS A 241 -26.86 3.41 16.41
N ASN A 242 -26.90 4.72 16.19
CA ASN A 242 -26.07 5.38 15.19
C ASN A 242 -24.59 5.41 15.61
N LEU A 243 -24.30 5.54 16.91
CA LEU A 243 -22.94 5.47 17.44
C LEU A 243 -22.30 4.09 17.19
N LEU A 244 -23.04 3.02 17.49
CA LEU A 244 -22.57 1.64 17.25
C LEU A 244 -22.36 1.39 15.75
N ALA A 245 -23.31 1.83 14.92
CA ALA A 245 -23.20 1.71 13.46
C ALA A 245 -22.00 2.50 12.92
N PHE A 246 -21.82 3.75 13.35
CA PHE A 246 -20.71 4.60 12.96
C PHE A 246 -19.36 3.99 13.35
N ASN A 247 -19.22 3.50 14.58
CA ASN A 247 -18.00 2.84 15.03
C ASN A 247 -17.72 1.55 14.26
N PHE A 248 -18.75 0.73 14.02
CA PHE A 248 -18.59 -0.51 13.28
C PHE A 248 -18.18 -0.24 11.82
N VAL A 249 -18.92 0.61 11.11
CA VAL A 249 -18.67 0.94 9.70
C VAL A 249 -17.33 1.66 9.53
N GLY A 250 -17.04 2.66 10.36
CA GLY A 250 -15.80 3.41 10.30
C GLY A 250 -14.58 2.51 10.50
N ARG A 251 -14.60 1.64 11.51
CA ARG A 251 -13.49 0.70 11.76
C ARG A 251 -13.39 -0.39 10.69
N ALA A 252 -14.51 -0.88 10.14
CA ALA A 252 -14.50 -1.85 9.05
C ALA A 252 -13.87 -1.28 7.77
N ILE A 253 -14.19 -0.04 7.43
CA ILE A 253 -13.59 0.69 6.31
C ILE A 253 -12.09 0.87 6.57
N GLU A 254 -11.69 1.21 7.79
CA GLU A 254 -10.28 1.38 8.14
C GLU A 254 -9.48 0.07 8.03
N VAL A 255 -9.99 -1.05 8.53
CA VAL A 255 -9.37 -2.38 8.35
C VAL A 255 -9.26 -2.72 6.86
N SER A 256 -10.30 -2.43 6.09
CA SER A 256 -10.30 -2.61 4.63
C SER A 256 -9.26 -1.73 3.95
N TRP A 257 -9.06 -0.51 4.45
CA TRP A 257 -8.05 0.42 3.94
C TRP A 257 -6.64 -0.10 4.20
N MET A 258 -6.32 -0.47 5.45
CA MET A 258 -5.05 -1.11 5.81
C MET A 258 -4.78 -2.34 4.95
N THR A 259 -5.79 -3.20 4.77
CA THR A 259 -5.67 -4.43 3.99
C THR A 259 -5.42 -4.13 2.51
N SER A 260 -6.18 -3.21 1.90
CA SER A 260 -5.98 -2.82 0.49
C SER A 260 -4.58 -2.26 0.26
N MET A 261 -4.09 -1.44 1.18
CA MET A 261 -2.74 -0.88 1.13
C MET A 261 -1.66 -1.95 1.25
N LEU A 262 -1.84 -2.93 2.13
CA LEU A 262 -0.93 -4.07 2.21
C LEU A 262 -0.95 -4.89 0.91
N LEU A 263 -2.10 -5.14 0.31
CA LEU A 263 -2.16 -5.86 -0.97
C LEU A 263 -1.42 -5.10 -2.08
N VAL A 264 -1.57 -3.79 -2.12
CA VAL A 264 -0.89 -2.90 -3.07
C VAL A 264 0.63 -2.88 -2.86
N LEU A 265 1.09 -2.89 -1.60
CA LEU A 265 2.51 -2.88 -1.25
C LEU A 265 3.17 -4.27 -1.30
N SER A 266 2.51 -5.28 -1.89
CA SER A 266 3.06 -6.64 -1.96
C SER A 266 4.36 -6.69 -2.76
N PRO A 267 5.43 -7.34 -2.24
CA PRO A 267 6.73 -7.47 -2.93
C PRO A 267 6.62 -8.09 -4.33
N SER A 268 5.66 -8.98 -4.54
CA SER A 268 5.39 -9.61 -5.84
C SER A 268 5.11 -8.61 -6.97
N LEU A 269 4.64 -7.41 -6.62
CA LEU A 269 4.41 -6.31 -7.57
C LEU A 269 5.66 -5.44 -7.78
N GLN A 270 6.62 -5.50 -6.85
CA GLN A 270 7.82 -4.65 -6.84
C GLN A 270 9.05 -5.34 -7.48
N THR A 271 9.17 -6.66 -7.40
CA THR A 271 10.36 -7.41 -7.90
C THR A 271 10.39 -7.65 -9.41
N GLY A 272 9.81 -6.76 -10.21
CA GLY A 272 9.42 -7.02 -11.60
C GLY A 272 10.51 -7.13 -12.67
N ALA A 273 11.77 -6.74 -12.42
CA ALA A 273 12.71 -6.50 -13.53
C ALA A 273 14.07 -7.25 -13.47
N ASN A 274 14.47 -7.82 -12.32
CA ASN A 274 15.89 -8.20 -12.16
C ASN A 274 16.22 -9.70 -12.30
N ASN A 275 15.23 -10.57 -12.47
CA ASN A 275 15.49 -12.02 -12.51
C ASN A 275 15.68 -12.60 -13.92
N THR A 276 15.60 -11.79 -14.98
CA THR A 276 15.80 -12.28 -16.36
C THR A 276 17.22 -12.02 -16.90
N ALA A 277 18.07 -11.28 -16.17
CA ALA A 277 19.40 -10.86 -16.66
C ALA A 277 20.61 -11.53 -15.98
N SER A 278 20.41 -12.46 -15.03
CA SER A 278 21.53 -13.08 -14.28
C SER A 278 21.61 -14.61 -14.40
N GLN A 279 20.83 -15.23 -15.29
CA GLN A 279 20.93 -16.67 -15.57
C GLN A 279 21.31 -16.96 -17.03
N VAL A 280 22.16 -16.11 -17.61
CA VAL A 280 22.93 -16.41 -18.82
C VAL A 280 24.38 -15.99 -18.56
N SER A 281 25.31 -16.94 -18.68
CA SER A 281 26.77 -16.83 -18.45
C SER A 281 27.32 -17.00 -17.01
N LYS A 282 27.08 -18.18 -16.44
CA LYS A 282 28.20 -18.98 -15.90
C LYS A 282 28.03 -20.34 -16.55
N GLY A 283 28.54 -20.52 -17.76
CA GLY A 283 29.98 -20.74 -17.90
C GLY A 283 30.22 -22.19 -17.51
N SER A 284 29.91 -23.07 -18.46
CA SER A 284 30.40 -24.44 -18.55
C SER A 284 31.87 -24.51 -18.15
N HIS A 285 32.16 -25.04 -16.97
CA HIS A 285 33.47 -25.62 -16.66
C HIS A 285 33.27 -27.14 -16.67
N LEU A 286 33.23 -27.68 -17.89
CA LEU A 286 33.55 -29.07 -18.17
C LEU A 286 35.08 -29.14 -18.22
N ASP A 287 35.72 -29.11 -17.06
CA ASP A 287 37.10 -29.58 -16.87
C ASP A 287 37.15 -30.18 -15.47
N ASP A 288 36.57 -31.36 -15.33
CA ASP A 288 36.78 -32.27 -14.18
C ASP A 288 37.30 -33.61 -14.70
N LEU A 289 38.31 -33.52 -15.57
CA LEU A 289 39.09 -34.66 -16.05
C LEU A 289 40.56 -34.22 -16.17
N SER A 290 41.31 -34.37 -15.08
CA SER A 290 42.69 -34.88 -15.07
C SER A 290 43.30 -34.74 -13.66
N ASP A 291 43.44 -35.84 -12.93
CA ASP A 291 44.77 -36.38 -12.59
C ASP A 291 44.67 -37.65 -11.72
N SER A 292 44.94 -38.79 -12.32
CA SER A 292 45.75 -39.86 -11.71
C SER A 292 46.18 -40.85 -12.79
N SER A 293 47.34 -40.54 -13.37
CA SER A 293 48.46 -41.46 -13.62
C SER A 293 48.12 -42.92 -13.98
N ILE A 294 48.35 -43.29 -15.24
CA ILE A 294 49.05 -44.53 -15.56
C ILE A 294 49.73 -44.39 -16.93
N ASP A 295 51.06 -44.46 -16.89
CA ASP A 295 51.99 -44.67 -18.00
C ASP A 295 51.67 -45.97 -18.73
N ILE A 296 51.53 -45.95 -20.07
CA ILE A 296 52.04 -46.99 -20.99
C ILE A 296 52.39 -46.34 -22.35
N GLU A 297 53.51 -46.79 -22.88
CA GLU A 297 54.34 -46.36 -24.01
C GLU A 297 53.70 -46.30 -25.42
N GLU A 298 54.31 -45.43 -26.24
CA GLU A 298 54.50 -45.34 -27.73
C GLU A 298 54.17 -46.54 -28.67
N PRO A 299 54.19 -46.42 -30.03
CA PRO A 299 54.50 -45.25 -30.90
C PRO A 299 53.60 -45.04 -32.16
N GLU A 300 53.81 -43.89 -32.80
CA GLU A 300 53.77 -43.54 -34.25
C GLU A 300 52.57 -43.89 -35.16
N SER A 301 51.99 -42.86 -35.81
CA SER A 301 51.77 -42.84 -37.28
C SER A 301 51.27 -41.48 -37.78
N SER A 302 51.99 -40.96 -38.76
CA SER A 302 51.81 -39.78 -39.61
C SER A 302 50.44 -39.54 -40.27
N GLY A 303 50.11 -38.26 -40.51
CA GLY A 303 49.25 -37.85 -41.63
C GLY A 303 48.54 -36.48 -41.46
N PRO A 304 48.78 -35.48 -42.34
CA PRO A 304 48.00 -34.23 -42.40
C PRO A 304 46.86 -34.35 -43.44
N THR A 305 45.75 -33.60 -43.33
CA THR A 305 44.91 -33.12 -44.47
C THR A 305 43.60 -32.41 -44.05
N GLN A 306 43.43 -31.19 -44.58
CA GLN A 306 42.25 -30.46 -45.09
C GLN A 306 41.03 -30.14 -44.20
N VAL A 307 40.65 -28.85 -44.06
CA VAL A 307 39.80 -28.01 -44.96
C VAL A 307 38.35 -28.49 -45.04
N GLY A 308 37.40 -27.64 -44.61
CA GLY A 308 36.04 -27.73 -45.15
C GLY A 308 34.90 -27.10 -44.33
N VAL A 309 34.31 -26.07 -44.94
CA VAL A 309 32.85 -25.85 -45.08
C VAL A 309 32.10 -24.99 -44.03
N THR A 310 31.93 -23.75 -44.49
CA THR A 310 30.82 -22.79 -44.37
C THR A 310 29.42 -23.37 -44.12
N ALA A 311 28.67 -22.79 -43.18
CA ALA A 311 27.21 -22.77 -43.22
C ALA A 311 26.70 -21.41 -42.70
N SER A 312 26.35 -20.53 -43.64
CA SER A 312 25.63 -19.29 -43.42
C SER A 312 24.16 -19.58 -43.17
N SER A 313 23.68 -19.27 -41.96
CA SER A 313 22.24 -19.27 -41.63
C SER A 313 21.52 -18.11 -42.34
N PRO A 314 20.28 -18.30 -42.80
CA PRO A 314 19.49 -17.25 -43.43
C PRO A 314 19.04 -16.23 -42.37
N ASN A 315 19.36 -14.96 -42.61
CA ASN A 315 18.78 -13.82 -41.91
C ASN A 315 17.25 -13.89 -42.01
N LYS A 316 16.60 -14.15 -40.88
CA LYS A 316 15.17 -13.97 -40.72
C LYS A 316 14.97 -12.49 -40.38
N GLU A 317 14.70 -11.68 -41.40
CA GLU A 317 14.29 -10.28 -41.22
C GLU A 317 13.04 -10.24 -40.34
N GLU A 318 13.20 -9.75 -39.10
CA GLU A 318 12.08 -9.32 -38.28
C GLU A 318 11.38 -8.14 -38.97
N PRO A 319 10.05 -8.15 -39.09
CA PRO A 319 9.33 -7.01 -39.65
C PRO A 319 9.54 -5.81 -38.75
N ALA A 320 10.23 -4.80 -39.27
CA ALA A 320 10.34 -3.50 -38.61
C ALA A 320 8.93 -2.93 -38.42
N CYS A 321 8.49 -2.74 -37.17
CA CYS A 321 7.33 -1.91 -36.83
C CYS A 321 7.67 -0.45 -37.22
N SER A 322 7.58 -0.12 -38.51
CA SER A 322 7.70 1.23 -39.05
C SER A 322 6.41 1.99 -38.76
N GLY A 323 6.26 2.45 -37.52
CA GLY A 323 5.26 3.44 -37.14
C GLY A 323 5.85 4.85 -37.22
N THR A 324 5.80 5.45 -38.40
CA THR A 324 5.97 6.90 -38.57
C THR A 324 4.78 7.60 -37.92
N ALA A 325 4.96 8.11 -36.70
CA ALA A 325 4.06 9.07 -36.10
C ALA A 325 4.51 10.47 -36.55
N GLU A 326 3.88 10.99 -37.59
CA GLU A 326 3.90 12.43 -37.86
C GLU A 326 3.10 13.14 -36.75
N ILE A 327 3.71 14.19 -36.18
CA ILE A 327 3.14 15.09 -35.16
C ILE A 327 2.42 16.23 -35.87
#